data_AF-A0A2H9MEE2-F1
#
_entry.id   AF-A0A2H9MEE2-F1
#
_cell.length_a   1.000
_cell.length_b   1.000
_cell.length_c   1.000
_cell.angle_alpha   90.00
_cell.angle_beta   90.00
_cell.angle_gamma   90.00
#
_symmetry.space_group_name_H-M   'P 1'
#
loop_
_entity.id
_entity.type
_entity.pdbx_description
1 polymer ?
#
loop_
_entity_poly.entity_id
_entity_poly.type
_entity_poly.pdbx_seq_one_letter_code
_entity_poly.pdbx_strand_id
1 'polypeptide(L)'
;MIKKGRYDAYISDVVIGEITESPKKKQKQLFPLIKKYDLTELKTDRKAEEFARKYVEAKIIPEKYYADALHISIAVVNKMDAVVSWNLRHIVKLKTQIMVNEINKRMNMPLITTCSPEEVIE
;
A
#
# COMPACT_ATOMS: atom_id res chain seq x y z
N MET A 1 -1.08 -16.96 5.17
CA MET A 1 -2.51 -16.78 5.49
C MET A 1 -3.42 -16.57 4.28
N ILE A 2 -2.98 -15.87 3.22
CA ILE A 2 -3.73 -15.72 1.95
C ILE A 2 -4.09 -17.09 1.34
N LYS A 3 -3.12 -18.01 1.24
CA LYS A 3 -3.35 -19.40 0.77
C LYS A 3 -4.34 -20.20 1.62
N LYS A 4 -4.56 -19.81 2.89
CA LYS A 4 -5.50 -20.46 3.81
C LYS A 4 -6.92 -19.87 3.70
N GLY A 5 -7.16 -18.93 2.77
CA GLY A 5 -8.47 -18.28 2.55
C GLY A 5 -8.91 -17.35 3.68
N ARG A 6 -7.97 -16.91 4.53
CA ARG A 6 -8.27 -16.05 5.69
C ARG A 6 -8.27 -14.56 5.39
N TYR A 7 -7.72 -14.16 4.25
CA TYR A 7 -7.61 -12.77 3.82
C TYR A 7 -7.78 -12.68 2.31
N ASP A 8 -8.52 -11.65 1.88
CA ASP A 8 -8.56 -11.23 0.49
C ASP A 8 -7.31 -10.41 0.18
N ALA A 9 -6.65 -10.73 -0.92
CA ALA A 9 -5.37 -10.15 -1.27
C ALA A 9 -5.46 -9.36 -2.57
N TYR A 10 -4.91 -8.15 -2.52
CA TYR A 10 -4.96 -7.18 -3.58
C TYR A 10 -3.57 -6.65 -3.89
N ILE A 11 -3.39 -6.10 -5.08
CA ILE A 11 -2.15 -5.46 -5.51
C ILE A 11 -2.47 -4.12 -6.17
N SER A 12 -1.74 -3.05 -5.85
CA SER A 12 -1.98 -1.78 -6.53
C SER A 12 -1.22 -1.68 -7.86
N ASP A 13 -1.73 -0.90 -8.79
CA ASP A 13 -1.03 -0.55 -10.03
C ASP A 13 0.36 0.09 -9.80
N VAL A 14 0.52 0.86 -8.71
CA VAL A 14 1.83 1.37 -8.25
C VAL A 14 2.85 0.24 -8.08
N VAL A 15 2.47 -0.85 -7.40
CA VAL A 15 3.36 -2.00 -7.17
C VAL A 15 3.61 -2.76 -8.47
N ILE A 16 2.61 -2.85 -9.36
CA ILE A 16 2.80 -3.43 -10.69
C ILE A 16 3.85 -2.63 -11.49
N GLY A 17 3.80 -1.30 -11.41
CA GLY A 17 4.82 -0.41 -11.98
C GLY A 17 6.22 -0.71 -11.43
N GLU A 18 6.37 -0.74 -10.09
CA GLU A 18 7.65 -1.03 -9.42
C GLU A 18 8.23 -2.40 -9.82
N ILE A 19 7.37 -3.43 -9.95
CA ILE A 19 7.79 -4.75 -10.40
C ILE A 19 8.27 -4.67 -11.85
N THR A 20 7.55 -3.96 -12.71
CA THR A 20 7.88 -3.82 -14.14
C THR A 20 9.21 -3.10 -14.35
N GLU A 21 9.56 -2.13 -13.50
CA GLU A 21 10.84 -1.43 -13.52
C GLU A 21 11.98 -2.20 -12.85
N SER A 22 11.67 -3.22 -12.05
CA SER A 22 12.66 -4.06 -11.38
C SER A 22 13.42 -4.98 -12.35
N PRO A 23 14.62 -5.47 -11.99
CA PRO A 23 15.38 -6.40 -12.84
C PRO A 23 14.55 -7.63 -13.26
N LYS A 24 14.74 -8.12 -14.50
CA LYS A 24 14.00 -9.27 -15.06
C LYS A 24 13.96 -10.50 -14.14
N LYS A 25 15.01 -10.74 -13.34
CA LYS A 25 15.04 -11.82 -12.34
C LYS A 25 13.92 -11.68 -11.31
N LYS A 26 13.68 -10.48 -10.77
CA LYS A 26 12.62 -10.20 -9.80
C LYS A 26 11.23 -10.30 -10.46
N GLN A 27 11.07 -9.75 -11.66
CA GLN A 27 9.82 -9.86 -12.41
C GLN A 27 9.38 -11.32 -12.59
N LYS A 28 10.32 -12.18 -13.02
CA LYS A 28 10.08 -13.62 -13.19
C LYS A 28 9.72 -14.34 -11.88
N GLN A 29 10.05 -13.78 -10.73
CA GLN A 29 9.69 -14.32 -9.43
C GLN A 29 8.33 -13.79 -8.95
N LEU A 30 8.01 -12.52 -9.18
CA LEU A 30 6.84 -11.85 -8.61
C LEU A 30 5.57 -12.02 -9.44
N PHE A 31 5.61 -11.90 -10.76
CA PHE A 31 4.42 -12.06 -11.61
C PHE A 31 3.73 -13.43 -11.47
N PRO A 32 4.46 -14.56 -11.38
CA PRO A 32 3.82 -15.84 -11.11
C PRO A 32 3.12 -15.91 -9.76
N LEU A 33 3.60 -15.19 -8.74
CA LEU A 33 2.95 -15.15 -7.43
C LEU A 33 1.65 -14.37 -7.47
N ILE A 34 1.63 -13.23 -8.17
CA ILE A 34 0.42 -12.42 -8.39
C ILE A 34 -0.67 -13.29 -9.04
N LYS A 35 -0.33 -14.03 -10.10
CA LYS A 35 -1.25 -14.95 -10.77
C LYS A 35 -1.66 -16.14 -9.89
N LYS A 36 -0.70 -16.72 -9.17
CA LYS A 36 -0.93 -17.90 -8.32
C LYS A 36 -1.90 -17.63 -7.17
N TYR A 37 -1.86 -16.41 -6.61
CA TYR A 37 -2.74 -16.00 -5.52
C TYR A 37 -3.96 -15.20 -5.98
N ASP A 38 -4.18 -15.10 -7.30
CA ASP A 38 -5.30 -14.40 -7.91
C ASP A 38 -5.52 -12.98 -7.35
N LEU A 39 -4.42 -12.22 -7.22
CA LEU A 39 -4.47 -10.89 -6.63
C LEU A 39 -5.25 -9.95 -7.55
N THR A 40 -6.31 -9.35 -7.01
CA THR A 40 -7.07 -8.35 -7.74
C THR A 40 -6.31 -7.02 -7.76
N GLU A 41 -6.20 -6.42 -8.95
CA GLU A 41 -5.53 -5.13 -9.14
C GLU A 41 -6.41 -3.97 -8.66
N LEU A 42 -5.88 -3.13 -7.78
CA LEU A 42 -6.46 -1.86 -7.37
C LEU A 42 -5.78 -0.73 -8.15
N LYS A 43 -6.57 0.00 -8.93
CA LYS A 43 -6.07 1.10 -9.76
C LYS A 43 -6.03 2.41 -8.98
N THR A 44 -5.07 3.24 -9.33
CA THR A 44 -5.03 4.63 -8.91
C THR A 44 -6.22 5.37 -9.52
N ASP A 45 -6.98 6.07 -8.67
CA ASP A 45 -8.01 6.99 -9.08
C ASP A 45 -7.70 8.41 -8.57
N ARG A 46 -8.48 9.39 -9.03
CA ARG A 46 -8.31 10.80 -8.63
C ARG A 46 -8.39 10.98 -7.10
N LYS A 47 -9.22 10.19 -6.42
CA LYS A 47 -9.40 10.30 -4.96
C LYS A 47 -8.16 9.81 -4.21
N ALA A 48 -7.54 8.73 -4.68
CA ALA A 48 -6.29 8.24 -4.16
C ALA A 48 -5.16 9.26 -4.37
N GLU A 49 -5.08 9.89 -5.54
CA GLU A 49 -4.11 10.96 -5.81
C GLU A 49 -4.32 12.17 -4.88
N GLU A 50 -5.56 12.63 -4.71
CA GLU A 50 -5.91 13.73 -3.80
C GLU A 50 -5.47 13.44 -2.36
N PHE A 51 -5.60 12.18 -1.90
CA PHE A 51 -5.21 11.81 -0.55
C PHE A 51 -3.71 11.69 -0.39
N ALA A 52 -3.04 11.13 -1.39
CA ALA A 52 -1.58 11.03 -1.41
C ALA A 52 -0.96 12.43 -1.31
N ARG A 53 -1.48 13.38 -2.09
CA ARG A 53 -1.11 14.80 -2.03
C ARG A 53 -1.27 15.38 -0.62
N LYS A 54 -2.41 15.14 0.04
CA LYS A 54 -2.65 15.64 1.40
C LYS A 54 -1.63 15.12 2.42
N TYR A 55 -1.22 13.85 2.34
CA TYR A 55 -0.19 13.32 3.22
C TYR A 55 1.17 14.01 3.00
N VAL A 56 1.48 14.33 1.75
CA VAL A 56 2.73 15.00 1.39
C VAL A 56 2.73 16.49 1.76
N GLU A 57 1.63 17.19 1.50
CA GLU A 57 1.43 18.60 1.89
C GLU A 57 1.49 18.78 3.41
N ALA A 58 0.95 17.82 4.16
CA ALA A 58 1.04 17.77 5.62
C ALA A 58 2.45 17.38 6.14
N LYS A 59 3.41 17.15 5.24
CA LYS A 59 4.80 16.72 5.54
C LYS A 59 4.88 15.43 6.35
N ILE A 60 3.85 14.58 6.24
CA ILE A 60 3.83 13.25 6.88
C ILE A 60 4.70 12.29 6.10
N ILE A 61 4.54 12.32 4.77
CA ILE A 61 5.34 11.54 3.82
C ILE A 61 6.12 12.54 2.94
N PRO A 62 7.46 12.45 2.88
CA PRO A 62 8.25 13.26 1.95
C PRO A 62 7.83 13.04 0.49
N GLU A 63 7.86 14.10 -0.34
CA GLU A 63 7.53 14.06 -1.78
C GLU A 63 8.27 12.94 -2.53
N LYS A 64 9.55 12.70 -2.19
CA LYS A 64 10.35 11.61 -2.78
C LYS A 64 9.78 10.20 -2.55
N TYR A 65 8.81 10.05 -1.64
CA TYR A 65 8.09 8.81 -1.33
C TYR A 65 6.61 8.92 -1.73
N TYR A 66 6.29 9.72 -2.75
CA TYR A 66 4.91 9.87 -3.24
C TYR A 66 4.28 8.54 -3.67
N ALA A 67 5.05 7.63 -4.27
CA ALA A 67 4.57 6.30 -4.65
C ALA A 67 4.02 5.52 -3.44
N ASP A 68 4.70 5.58 -2.30
CA ASP A 68 4.22 4.94 -1.08
C ASP A 68 2.97 5.64 -0.50
N ALA A 69 2.93 6.99 -0.57
CA ALA A 69 1.75 7.76 -0.18
C ALA A 69 0.53 7.40 -1.04
N LEU A 70 0.76 7.18 -2.34
CA LEU A 70 -0.26 6.75 -3.29
C LEU A 70 -0.73 5.33 -3.00
N HIS A 71 0.20 4.40 -2.74
CA HIS A 71 -0.14 3.03 -2.36
C HIS A 71 -1.03 2.97 -1.10
N ILE A 72 -0.70 3.74 -0.06
CA ILE A 72 -1.54 3.88 1.14
C ILE A 72 -2.91 4.48 0.80
N SER A 73 -2.94 5.50 -0.05
CA SER A 73 -4.18 6.16 -0.44
C SER A 73 -5.12 5.25 -1.20
N ILE A 74 -4.59 4.41 -2.10
CA ILE A 74 -5.36 3.38 -2.82
C ILE A 74 -6.00 2.42 -1.81
N ALA A 75 -5.22 1.95 -0.82
CA ALA A 75 -5.74 1.06 0.21
C ALA A 75 -6.85 1.71 1.04
N VAL A 76 -6.68 2.98 1.44
CA VAL A 76 -7.68 3.75 2.20
C VAL A 76 -8.95 3.99 1.40
N VAL A 77 -8.83 4.36 0.12
CA VAL A 77 -9.99 4.60 -0.77
C VAL A 77 -10.79 3.32 -1.00
N ASN A 78 -10.09 2.19 -1.16
CA ASN A 78 -10.71 0.87 -1.33
C ASN A 78 -11.10 0.20 0.00
N LYS A 79 -10.97 0.89 1.14
CA LYS A 79 -11.35 0.39 2.47
C LYS A 79 -10.64 -0.90 2.88
N MET A 80 -9.37 -1.04 2.51
CA MET A 80 -8.53 -2.15 2.93
C MET A 80 -8.21 -2.04 4.42
N ASP A 81 -8.07 -3.17 5.11
CA ASP A 81 -7.72 -3.21 6.53
C ASP A 81 -6.23 -2.95 6.78
N ALA A 82 -5.38 -3.43 5.86
CA ALA A 82 -3.94 -3.35 5.99
C ALA A 82 -3.20 -3.16 4.66
N VAL A 83 -2.06 -2.48 4.72
CA VAL A 83 -1.04 -2.41 3.69
C VAL A 83 0.16 -3.23 4.14
N VAL A 84 0.55 -4.19 3.30
CA VAL A 84 1.71 -5.06 3.53
C VAL A 84 2.85 -4.59 2.64
N SER A 85 3.98 -4.16 3.21
CA SER A 85 5.13 -3.74 2.40
C SER A 85 6.49 -4.01 3.05
N TRP A 86 7.43 -4.47 2.23
CA TRP A 86 8.83 -4.72 2.60
C TRP A 86 9.65 -3.41 2.70
N ASN A 87 9.16 -2.30 2.13
CA ASN A 87 9.91 -1.05 1.98
C ASN A 87 9.43 0.06 2.93
N LEU A 88 8.80 -0.30 4.03
CA LEU A 88 8.23 0.70 4.92
C LEU A 88 9.25 1.26 5.94
N ARG A 89 10.57 1.10 5.78
CA ARG A 89 11.54 1.67 6.75
C ARG A 89 11.36 3.18 6.99
N HIS A 90 10.76 3.90 6.05
CA HIS A 90 10.41 5.32 6.17
C HIS A 90 8.94 5.58 6.53
N ILE A 91 8.06 4.58 6.50
CA ILE A 91 6.59 4.71 6.56
C ILE A 91 5.91 3.79 7.62
N VAL A 92 6.53 2.69 8.10
CA VAL A 92 6.07 1.94 9.31
C VAL A 92 6.39 2.68 10.60
N LYS A 93 6.97 3.89 10.56
CA LYS A 93 7.14 4.62 11.82
C LYS A 93 5.74 4.79 12.41
N LEU A 94 5.52 4.30 13.63
CA LEU A 94 4.25 4.41 14.34
C LEU A 94 3.71 5.85 14.26
N LYS A 95 4.61 6.84 14.33
CA LYS A 95 4.30 8.26 14.10
C LYS A 95 3.63 8.51 12.74
N THR A 96 4.18 8.01 11.64
CA THR A 96 3.61 8.16 10.29
C THR A 96 2.23 7.53 10.22
N GLN A 97 2.05 6.31 10.73
CA GLN A 97 0.75 5.64 10.74
C GLN A 97 -0.30 6.42 11.56
N ILE A 98 0.08 6.94 12.74
CA ILE A 98 -0.79 7.80 13.56
C ILE A 98 -1.19 9.04 12.76
N MET A 99 -0.24 9.76 12.16
CA MET A 99 -0.51 11.01 11.43
C MET A 99 -1.34 10.78 10.16
N VAL A 100 -1.07 9.70 9.41
CA VAL A 100 -1.92 9.30 8.26
C VAL A 100 -3.35 9.06 8.73
N ASN A 101 -3.53 8.30 9.82
CA ASN A 101 -4.85 8.02 10.37
C ASN A 101 -5.55 9.25 10.95
N GLU A 102 -4.82 10.25 11.45
CA GLU A 102 -5.40 11.54 11.81
C GLU A 102 -5.97 12.28 10.60
N ILE A 103 -5.26 12.28 9.46
CA ILE A 103 -5.78 12.85 8.22
C ILE A 103 -6.99 12.04 7.72
N ASN A 104 -6.93 10.71 7.75
CA ASN A 104 -8.07 9.86 7.35
C ASN A 104 -9.33 10.17 8.15
N LYS A 105 -9.20 10.33 9.47
CA LYS A 105 -10.31 10.73 10.35
C LYS A 105 -10.90 12.07 9.93
N ARG A 106 -10.06 13.09 9.67
CA ARG A 106 -10.51 14.42 9.21
C ARG A 106 -11.23 14.36 7.86
N MET A 107 -10.95 13.34 7.04
CA MET A 107 -11.57 13.11 5.74
C MET A 107 -12.75 12.14 5.79
N ASN A 108 -13.18 11.67 6.96
CA ASN A 108 -14.19 10.62 7.13
C ASN A 108 -13.86 9.34 6.35
N MET A 109 -12.59 8.94 6.36
CA MET A 109 -12.08 7.74 5.70
C MET A 109 -11.65 6.68 6.71
N PRO A 110 -11.64 5.39 6.30
CA PRO A 110 -11.17 4.30 7.17
C PRO A 110 -9.74 4.52 7.64
N LEU A 111 -9.46 3.97 8.81
CA LEU A 111 -8.09 3.85 9.30
C LEU A 111 -7.39 2.74 8.53
N ILE A 112 -6.07 2.87 8.41
CA ILE A 112 -5.23 1.88 7.75
C ILE A 112 -4.13 1.41 8.68
N THR A 113 -3.88 0.10 8.65
CA THR A 113 -2.74 -0.51 9.32
C THR A 113 -1.63 -0.74 8.31
N THR A 114 -0.40 -0.37 8.64
CA THR A 114 0.77 -0.79 7.86
C THR A 114 1.46 -1.92 8.62
N CYS A 115 1.80 -2.99 7.93
CA CYS A 115 2.49 -4.12 8.53
C CYS A 115 3.59 -4.65 7.61
N SER A 116 4.59 -5.24 8.23
CA SER A 116 5.61 -5.99 7.52
C SER A 116 5.05 -7.35 7.06
N PRO A 117 5.58 -7.91 5.98
CA PRO A 117 5.19 -9.23 5.53
C PRO A 117 5.41 -10.33 6.59
N GLU A 118 6.41 -10.16 7.45
CA GLU A 118 6.69 -11.08 8.56
C GLU A 118 5.54 -11.14 9.57
N GLU A 119 4.86 -10.02 9.82
CA GLU A 119 3.69 -9.94 10.72
C GLU A 119 2.44 -10.66 10.18
N VAL A 120 2.40 -10.96 8.88
CA VAL A 120 1.26 -11.65 8.23
C VAL A 120 1.57 -13.10 7.83
N ILE A 121 2.79 -13.58 8.13
CA ILE A 121 3.21 -14.96 7.89
C ILE A 121 3.03 -15.77 9.19
N GLU A 122 1.83 -16.35 9.36
CA GLU A 122 1.58 -17.55 10.19
C GLU A 122 1.76 -18.86 9.42
#